data_AF-A0A7I7QT91-F1
#
_entry.id   AF-A0A7I7QT91-F1
#
_cell.length_a   1.000
_cell.length_b   1.000
_cell.length_c   1.000
_cell.angle_alpha   90.00
_cell.angle_beta   90.00
_cell.angle_gamma   90.00
#
_symmetry.space_group_name_H-M   'P 1'
#
loop_
_entity.id
_entity.type
_entity.pdbx_description
1 polymer ?
#
loop_
_entity_poly.entity_id
_entity_poly.type
_entity_poly.pdbx_seq_one_letter_code
_entity_poly.pdbx_strand_id
1 'polypeptide(L)'
;MRGKFVVSVAAVGFALATTFAPPALADENDEIFLSVLDDEGITYPSAVDAVKVGMAVCDYLQEGNSLLDATQEVSNETSLNIEDSGFFVGAAAATYCPSESP
;
A
#
# COMPACT_ATOMS: atom_id res chain seq x y z
N MET A 1 -23.92 -21.95 14.64
CA MET A 1 -25.30 -22.06 14.07
C MET A 1 -25.17 -22.50 12.62
N ARG A 2 -25.92 -23.53 12.21
CA ARG A 2 -25.81 -24.19 10.91
C ARG A 2 -26.70 -23.47 9.89
N GLY A 3 -26.10 -22.75 8.94
CA GLY A 3 -26.81 -22.16 7.80
C GLY A 3 -26.28 -22.77 6.50
N LYS A 4 -26.96 -23.78 5.98
CA LYS A 4 -26.74 -24.31 4.64
C LYS A 4 -27.64 -23.52 3.69
N PHE A 5 -27.08 -22.70 2.80
CA PHE A 5 -27.83 -22.13 1.67
C PHE A 5 -27.12 -22.45 0.35
N VAL A 6 -27.70 -23.47 -0.27
CA VAL A 6 -27.87 -23.81 -1.70
C VAL A 6 -27.05 -23.00 -2.73
N VAL A 7 -26.27 -23.75 -3.52
CA VAL A 7 -25.63 -23.35 -4.78
C VAL A 7 -26.69 -23.30 -5.90
N SER A 8 -26.70 -22.22 -6.69
CA SER A 8 -27.32 -22.16 -8.02
C SER A 8 -26.27 -21.77 -9.06
N VAL A 9 -26.16 -22.56 -10.12
CA VAL A 9 -25.22 -22.39 -11.24
C VAL A 9 -25.92 -21.73 -12.44
N ALA A 10 -25.15 -20.94 -13.20
CA ALA A 10 -25.27 -20.54 -14.60
C ALA A 10 -25.67 -19.07 -14.90
N ALA A 11 -24.68 -18.27 -15.32
CA ALA A 11 -24.68 -17.56 -16.61
C ALA A 11 -23.44 -16.64 -16.76
N VAL A 12 -22.72 -16.85 -17.86
CA VAL A 12 -21.75 -16.01 -18.59
C VAL A 12 -21.50 -14.60 -18.05
N GLY A 13 -20.27 -14.39 -17.59
CA GLY A 13 -19.63 -13.08 -17.38
C GLY A 13 -18.26 -13.32 -16.78
N PHE A 14 -17.18 -13.05 -17.52
CA PHE A 14 -15.82 -13.04 -16.96
C PHE A 14 -15.68 -11.82 -16.05
N ALA A 15 -16.35 -11.85 -14.90
CA ALA A 15 -15.95 -11.04 -13.77
C ALA A 15 -14.75 -11.77 -13.17
N LEU A 16 -13.53 -11.29 -13.45
CA LEU A 16 -12.41 -11.52 -12.55
C LEU A 16 -12.75 -10.77 -11.26
N ALA A 17 -13.63 -11.35 -10.46
CA ALA A 17 -13.71 -11.05 -9.05
C ALA A 17 -12.42 -11.60 -8.45
N THR A 18 -11.35 -10.81 -8.48
CA THR A 18 -10.21 -10.99 -7.58
C THR A 18 -10.70 -10.69 -6.17
N THR A 19 -11.50 -11.62 -5.63
CA THR A 19 -11.75 -11.71 -4.20
C THR A 19 -10.55 -12.40 -3.57
N PHE A 20 -9.42 -11.69 -3.55
CA PHE A 20 -8.26 -12.09 -2.78
C PHE A 20 -7.62 -10.84 -2.19
N ALA A 21 -8.21 -10.37 -1.11
CA ALA A 21 -7.42 -9.74 -0.07
C ALA A 21 -7.57 -10.65 1.15
N PRO A 22 -6.57 -11.47 1.49
CA PRO A 22 -6.46 -11.99 2.83
C PRO A 22 -6.41 -10.76 3.75
N PRO A 23 -7.40 -10.53 4.63
CA PRO A 23 -7.42 -9.39 5.57
C PRO A 23 -6.42 -9.61 6.72
N ALA A 24 -5.25 -10.15 6.39
CA ALA A 24 -4.16 -10.44 7.30
C ALA A 24 -2.87 -9.83 6.73
N LEU A 25 -2.58 -10.06 5.44
CA LEU A 25 -1.37 -9.55 4.80
C LEU A 25 -1.37 -8.02 4.61
N ALA A 26 -2.53 -7.40 4.39
CA ALA A 26 -2.62 -5.94 4.26
C ALA A 26 -2.36 -5.27 5.63
N ASP A 27 -3.06 -5.71 6.67
CA ASP A 27 -2.84 -5.21 8.02
C ASP A 27 -1.40 -5.49 8.53
N GLU A 28 -0.83 -6.66 8.23
CA GLU A 28 0.57 -6.98 8.58
C GLU A 28 1.58 -6.06 7.85
N ASN A 29 1.37 -5.77 6.56
CA ASN A 29 2.23 -4.86 5.80
C ASN A 29 2.09 -3.41 6.30
N ASP A 30 0.88 -2.99 6.63
CA ASP A 30 0.60 -1.68 7.21
C ASP A 30 1.36 -1.50 8.53
N GLU A 31 1.30 -2.50 9.42
CA GLU A 31 2.03 -2.50 10.69
C GLU A 31 3.56 -2.49 10.48
N ILE A 32 4.08 -3.29 9.54
CA ILE A 32 5.51 -3.31 9.21
C ILE A 32 5.96 -1.93 8.71
N PHE A 33 5.22 -1.34 7.78
CA PHE A 33 5.52 -0.03 7.24
C PHE A 33 5.58 1.04 8.33
N LEU A 34 4.56 1.10 9.19
CA LEU A 34 4.49 2.06 10.27
C LEU A 34 5.62 1.86 11.29
N SER A 35 5.93 0.60 11.64
CA SER A 35 7.06 0.30 12.54
C SER A 35 8.39 0.76 11.97
N VAL A 36 8.60 0.61 10.66
CA VAL A 36 9.83 1.06 9.98
C VAL A 36 9.94 2.58 9.99
N LEU A 37 8.82 3.31 9.83
CA LEU A 37 8.82 4.78 9.98
C LEU A 37 9.12 5.20 11.42
N ASP A 38 8.52 4.53 12.39
CA ASP A 38 8.71 4.82 13.82
C ASP A 38 10.17 4.58 14.26
N ASP A 39 10.79 3.51 13.76
CA ASP A 39 12.20 3.17 14.06
C ASP A 39 13.19 4.21 13.49
N GLU A 40 12.90 4.80 12.33
CA GLU A 40 13.68 5.91 11.78
C GLU A 40 13.33 7.27 12.41
N GLY A 41 12.29 7.34 13.25
CA GLY A 41 11.83 8.58 13.89
C GLY A 41 11.02 9.50 12.96
N ILE A 42 10.47 8.97 11.88
CA ILE A 42 9.63 9.70 10.93
C ILE A 42 8.23 9.85 11.52
N THR A 43 7.85 11.09 11.85
CA THR A 43 6.52 11.38 12.38
C THR A 43 5.49 11.59 11.27
N TYR A 44 4.32 10.98 11.42
CA TYR A 44 3.18 11.14 10.52
C TYR A 44 1.93 11.56 11.31
N PRO A 45 0.99 12.32 10.71
CA PRO A 45 -0.16 12.85 11.42
C PRO A 45 -1.17 11.77 11.83
N SER A 46 -1.22 10.68 11.08
CA SER A 46 -2.16 9.57 11.26
C SER A 46 -1.61 8.33 10.57
N ALA A 47 -1.67 7.18 11.25
CA ALA A 47 -1.30 5.89 10.68
C ALA A 47 -2.08 5.58 9.40
N VAL A 48 -3.38 5.89 9.39
CA VAL A 48 -4.26 5.67 8.23
C VAL A 48 -3.83 6.52 7.04
N ASP A 49 -3.43 7.77 7.28
CA ASP A 49 -2.98 8.66 6.21
C ASP A 49 -1.60 8.22 5.68
N ALA A 50 -0.68 7.83 6.57
CA ALA A 50 0.64 7.32 6.20
C ALA A 50 0.53 6.07 5.33
N VAL A 51 -0.28 5.09 5.74
CA VAL A 51 -0.54 3.87 4.95
C VAL A 51 -1.13 4.23 3.60
N LYS A 52 -2.15 5.10 3.56
CA LYS A 52 -2.80 5.50 2.30
C LYS A 52 -1.81 6.15 1.32
N VAL A 53 -0.93 7.03 1.81
CA VAL A 53 0.11 7.65 0.97
C VAL A 53 1.15 6.61 0.54
N GLY A 54 1.56 5.72 1.45
CA GLY A 54 2.49 4.62 1.16
C GLY A 54 1.99 3.68 0.07
N MET A 55 0.71 3.28 0.12
CA MET A 55 0.11 2.45 -0.93
C MET A 55 0.08 3.18 -2.29
N ALA A 56 -0.18 4.49 -2.29
CA ALA A 56 -0.20 5.29 -3.51
C ALA A 56 1.17 5.43 -4.19
N VAL A 57 2.28 5.24 -3.46
CA VAL A 57 3.63 5.22 -4.05
C VAL A 57 3.72 4.17 -5.15
N CYS A 58 3.17 2.97 -4.93
CA CYS A 58 3.26 1.90 -5.92
C CYS A 58 2.43 2.18 -7.16
N ASP A 59 1.25 2.78 -7.01
CA ASP A 59 0.43 3.21 -8.15
C ASP A 59 1.17 4.30 -8.94
N TYR A 60 1.73 5.29 -8.24
CA TYR A 60 2.49 6.39 -8.84
C TYR A 60 3.71 5.91 -9.64
N LEU A 61 4.45 4.92 -9.14
CA LEU A 61 5.57 4.31 -9.86
C LEU A 61 5.12 3.47 -11.05
N GLN A 62 4.01 2.74 -10.94
CA GLN A 62 3.44 1.95 -12.04
C GLN A 62 2.93 2.83 -13.20
N GLU A 63 2.54 4.07 -12.91
CA GLU A 63 2.21 5.08 -13.92
C GLU A 63 3.43 5.56 -14.74
N GLY A 64 4.64 5.17 -14.34
CA GLY A 64 5.90 5.49 -15.03
C GLY A 64 6.65 6.68 -14.43
N ASN A 65 6.20 7.21 -13.29
CA ASN A 65 6.92 8.25 -12.56
C ASN A 65 8.15 7.66 -11.84
N SER A 66 9.14 8.50 -11.54
CA SER A 66 10.35 8.06 -10.86
C SER A 66 10.20 8.08 -9.33
N LEU A 67 11.06 7.33 -8.62
CA LEU A 67 11.17 7.41 -7.16
C LEU A 67 11.52 8.82 -6.68
N LEU A 68 12.28 9.59 -7.48
CA LEU A 68 12.60 10.97 -7.17
C LEU A 68 11.36 11.87 -7.25
N ASP A 69 10.50 11.65 -8.24
CA ASP A 69 9.24 12.39 -8.37
C ASP A 69 8.30 12.06 -7.21
N ALA A 70 8.21 10.78 -6.82
CA ALA A 70 7.45 10.34 -5.66
C ALA A 70 7.96 10.97 -4.35
N THR A 71 9.29 11.05 -4.20
CA THR A 71 9.93 11.68 -3.02
C THR A 71 9.61 13.16 -2.94
N GLN A 72 9.67 13.88 -4.07
CA GLN A 72 9.31 15.29 -4.12
C GLN A 72 7.83 15.49 -3.82
N GLU A 73 6.96 14.64 -4.37
CA GLU A 73 5.52 14.71 -4.13
C GLU A 73 5.19 14.49 -2.64
N VAL A 74 5.75 13.46 -2.02
CA VAL A 74 5.58 13.21 -0.58
C VAL A 74 6.10 14.38 0.25
N SER A 75 7.24 14.96 -0.10
CA SER A 75 7.78 16.12 0.63
C SER A 75 6.92 17.38 0.46
N ASN A 76 6.26 17.56 -0.69
CA ASN A 76 5.36 18.69 -0.93
C ASN A 76 4.01 18.55 -0.20
N GLU A 77 3.47 17.33 -0.16
CA GLU A 77 2.15 17.04 0.41
C GLU A 77 2.20 16.78 1.93
N THR A 78 3.39 16.53 2.48
CA THR A 78 3.59 16.27 3.91
C THR A 78 4.50 17.30 4.57
N SER A 79 4.70 17.20 5.88
CA SER A 79 5.71 18.01 6.60
C SER A 79 7.09 17.37 6.62
N LEU A 80 7.32 16.29 5.86
CA LEU A 80 8.59 15.58 5.81
C LEU A 80 9.60 16.35 4.97
N ASN A 81 10.86 16.36 5.43
CA ASN A 81 11.96 16.85 4.60
C ASN A 81 12.25 15.85 3.47
N ILE A 82 13.10 16.22 2.52
CA ILE A 82 13.41 15.40 1.34
C ILE A 82 14.07 14.06 1.72
N GLU A 83 14.92 14.03 2.75
CA GLU A 83 15.57 12.80 3.23
C GLU A 83 14.54 11.82 3.82
N ASP A 84 13.70 12.30 4.74
CA ASP A 84 12.64 11.50 5.36
C ASP A 84 11.60 11.05 4.32
N SER A 85 11.30 11.91 3.34
CA SER A 85 10.38 11.58 2.25
C SER A 85 10.96 10.49 1.35
N GLY A 86 12.27 10.52 1.10
CA GLY A 86 12.96 9.49 0.31
C GLY A 86 12.93 8.14 1.04
N PHE A 87 13.17 8.15 2.35
CA PHE A 87 13.04 6.96 3.17
C PHE A 87 11.59 6.44 3.18
N PHE A 88 10.62 7.32 3.40
CA PHE A 88 9.20 6.98 3.39
C PHE A 88 8.80 6.28 2.08
N VAL A 89 9.18 6.87 0.94
CA VAL A 89 8.90 6.31 -0.39
C VAL A 89 9.60 4.97 -0.59
N GLY A 90 10.85 4.83 -0.15
CA GLY A 90 11.59 3.57 -0.22
C GLY A 90 10.97 2.45 0.61
N ALA A 91 10.59 2.75 1.87
CA ALA A 91 9.92 1.81 2.76
C ALA A 91 8.55 1.40 2.22
N ALA A 92 7.78 2.38 1.70
CA ALA A 92 6.50 2.13 1.06
C ALA A 92 6.66 1.24 -0.18
N ALA A 93 7.63 1.53 -1.04
CA ALA A 93 7.88 0.72 -2.22
C ALA A 93 8.30 -0.71 -1.87
N ALA A 94 9.16 -0.89 -0.86
CA ALA A 94 9.57 -2.21 -0.40
C ALA A 94 8.42 -3.03 0.23
N THR A 95 7.44 -2.35 0.83
CA THR A 95 6.34 -3.00 1.57
C THR A 95 5.13 -3.26 0.69
N TYR A 96 4.76 -2.30 -0.17
CA TYR A 96 3.52 -2.34 -0.94
C TYR A 96 3.71 -2.69 -2.41
N CYS A 97 4.91 -2.51 -2.99
CA CYS A 97 5.08 -2.74 -4.42
C CYS A 97 5.46 -4.20 -4.64
N PRO A 98 4.61 -4.99 -5.32
CA PRO A 98 4.95 -6.37 -5.64
C PRO A 98 6.17 -6.36 -6.56
N SER A 99 7.28 -6.92 -6.07
CA SER A 99 8.43 -7.23 -6.90
C SER A 99 8.03 -8.39 -7.80
N GLU A 100 7.56 -8.11 -9.02
CA GLU A 100 7.45 -9.08 -10.11
C GLU A 100 6.84 -10.45 -9.70
N SER A 101 5.51 -10.62 -9.75
CA SER A 101 5.00 -12.00 -9.87
C SER A 101 5.35 -12.49 -11.29
N PRO A 102 6.09 -13.62 -11.43
CA PRO A 102 6.44 -14.18 -12.74
C PRO A 102 5.23 -14.63 -13.56
#